data_AF-A0A9W7BD05-F1
#
_entry.id   AF-A0A9W7BD05-F1
#
_cell.length_a   1.000
_cell.length_b   1.000
_cell.length_c   1.000
_cell.angle_alpha   90.00
_cell.angle_beta   90.00
_cell.angle_gamma   90.00
#
_symmetry.space_group_name_H-M   'P 1'
#
loop_
_entity.id
_entity.type
_entity.pdbx_description
1 polymer ?
#
loop_
_entity_poly.entity_id
_entity_poly.type
_entity_poly.pdbx_seq_one_letter_code
_entity_poly.pdbx_strand_id
1 'polypeptide(L)'
;MLTSFFHLFFLLTCSFPAEPYHLPLRRAFKSALGSNSLRSSSDELFGGDTVPDDGVLIHSPTSQSAESSVALRVLTTSAAHSPSNIPTTLIDTSLSGWGSGVHPTTFLCLSYLASLTPSPSFKKLTDYGCGSGVLGISAKHLGLGPKLQVIGVDIESEALEATRTNWDEHNFPSEQESLELFHAREVLPGYPISDQDLLLANILIGALCRPSMVAVLVSALKIPDESGENGGLICFSGIRPDEKESLQEAYGKYIAFDDSQYVALSASDTPGSLQNYGFDVGDWCRVVGRRTVGKDFSSDMSEAAVQ
;
A
#
# COMPACT_ATOMS: atom_id res chain seq x y z
N MET A 1 -45.34 67.33 -15.10
CA MET A 1 -44.07 68.08 -15.14
C MET A 1 -42.97 67.07 -14.87
N LEU A 2 -42.41 66.35 -15.88
CA LEU A 2 -41.30 66.77 -16.77
C LEU A 2 -40.20 67.53 -16.00
N THR A 3 -38.98 67.02 -15.89
CA THR A 3 -37.98 66.81 -16.97
C THR A 3 -37.03 65.65 -16.57
N SER A 4 -36.78 64.61 -17.37
CA SER A 4 -35.97 64.47 -18.61
C SER A 4 -34.49 64.86 -18.48
N PHE A 5 -33.62 63.85 -18.47
CA PHE A 5 -32.41 63.80 -19.31
C PHE A 5 -32.15 62.35 -19.78
N PHE A 6 -31.76 62.23 -21.03
CA PHE A 6 -31.78 61.04 -21.88
C PHE A 6 -30.35 60.77 -22.39
N HIS A 7 -30.05 59.47 -22.61
CA HIS A 7 -28.99 58.89 -23.49
C HIS A 7 -27.55 58.88 -22.93
N LEU A 8 -26.75 57.81 -23.08
CA LEU A 8 -26.65 56.89 -24.23
C LEU A 8 -26.09 55.51 -23.81
N PHE A 9 -26.67 54.47 -24.43
CA PHE A 9 -26.27 53.07 -24.46
C PHE A 9 -24.99 52.85 -25.28
N PHE A 10 -24.04 52.04 -24.81
CA PHE A 10 -23.21 51.23 -25.73
C PHE A 10 -22.89 49.86 -25.10
N LEU A 11 -23.17 48.84 -25.89
CA LEU A 11 -23.04 47.41 -25.62
C LEU A 11 -21.57 46.96 -25.68
N LEU A 12 -21.20 46.04 -24.79
CA LEU A 12 -20.20 45.00 -25.08
C LEU A 12 -20.62 43.72 -24.36
N THR A 13 -21.40 42.93 -25.07
CA THR A 13 -21.68 41.52 -24.78
C THR A 13 -20.50 40.69 -25.29
N CYS A 14 -19.70 40.13 -24.38
CA CYS A 14 -18.87 38.96 -24.69
C CYS A 14 -19.58 37.74 -24.09
N SER A 15 -20.38 37.08 -24.92
CA SER A 15 -20.92 35.75 -24.65
C SER A 15 -19.77 34.74 -24.72
N PHE A 16 -19.48 34.05 -23.63
CA PHE A 16 -18.62 32.87 -23.64
C PHE A 16 -19.48 31.65 -24.03
N PRO A 17 -19.14 30.89 -25.08
CA PRO A 17 -19.81 29.64 -25.38
C PRO A 17 -19.35 28.56 -24.40
N ALA A 18 -20.32 27.84 -23.85
CA ALA A 18 -20.11 26.59 -23.14
C ALA A 18 -19.87 25.47 -24.18
N GLU A 19 -18.67 24.90 -24.18
CA GLU A 19 -18.32 23.66 -24.90
C GLU A 19 -17.39 22.83 -23.99
N PRO A 20 -17.57 21.50 -23.92
CA PRO A 20 -16.84 20.63 -23.02
C PRO A 20 -15.40 20.38 -23.52
N TYR A 21 -14.43 20.54 -22.63
CA TYR A 21 -13.05 20.13 -22.90
C TYR A 21 -12.93 18.60 -22.91
N HIS A 22 -13.12 18.01 -24.10
CA HIS A 22 -12.63 16.67 -24.41
C HIS A 22 -11.15 16.76 -24.79
N LEU A 23 -10.26 16.22 -23.97
CA LEU A 23 -8.90 15.90 -24.40
C LEU A 23 -8.95 14.64 -25.30
N PRO A 24 -8.50 14.70 -26.57
CA PRO A 24 -8.63 13.57 -27.47
C PRO A 24 -7.55 12.51 -27.19
N LEU A 25 -8.02 11.33 -26.80
CA LEU A 25 -7.29 10.06 -26.84
C LEU A 25 -6.77 9.75 -28.25
N ARG A 26 -5.52 9.27 -28.30
CA ARG A 26 -5.00 8.28 -29.26
C ARG A 26 -5.43 8.44 -30.73
N ARG A 27 -4.80 9.32 -31.51
CA ARG A 27 -4.74 9.17 -33.00
C ARG A 27 -3.77 10.14 -33.70
N ALA A 28 -2.48 10.06 -33.40
CA ALA A 28 -1.46 10.73 -34.23
C ALA A 28 -0.06 10.12 -34.09
N PHE A 29 0.11 8.80 -34.28
CA PHE A 29 1.45 8.21 -34.49
C PHE A 29 1.38 6.88 -35.29
N LYS A 30 0.48 6.80 -36.28
CA LYS A 30 0.29 5.57 -37.07
C LYS A 30 0.19 5.78 -38.59
N SER A 31 0.86 6.79 -39.16
CA SER A 31 0.94 6.92 -40.62
C SER A 31 2.31 7.32 -41.18
N ALA A 32 3.41 7.01 -40.48
CA ALA A 32 4.74 7.22 -41.03
C ALA A 32 5.73 6.21 -40.46
N LEU A 33 5.48 4.91 -40.64
CA LEU A 33 6.48 3.85 -40.59
C LEU A 33 5.89 2.62 -41.27
N GLY A 34 6.58 2.17 -42.32
CA GLY A 34 6.17 1.04 -43.14
C GLY A 34 6.03 -0.24 -42.32
N SER A 35 5.18 -1.13 -42.82
CA SER A 35 4.95 -2.48 -42.32
C SER A 35 6.26 -3.25 -42.14
N ASN A 36 6.76 -3.32 -40.90
CA ASN A 36 7.49 -4.46 -40.37
C ASN A 36 7.38 -4.45 -38.85
N SER A 37 6.97 -5.60 -38.33
CA SER A 37 6.95 -6.02 -36.92
C SER A 37 7.90 -5.22 -36.01
N LEU A 38 7.36 -4.20 -35.34
CA LEU A 38 7.95 -3.58 -34.16
C LEU A 38 6.97 -3.84 -33.01
N ARG A 39 7.29 -4.82 -32.17
CA ARG A 39 6.77 -4.86 -30.79
C ARG A 39 7.12 -3.49 -30.18
N SER A 40 6.14 -2.83 -29.59
CA SER A 40 6.34 -1.52 -28.98
C SER A 40 7.36 -1.65 -27.86
N SER A 41 8.47 -0.92 -27.99
CA SER A 41 9.54 -0.79 -27.00
C SER A 41 9.11 -0.14 -25.68
N SER A 42 7.81 0.04 -25.44
CA SER A 42 7.24 0.44 -24.15
C SER A 42 7.11 -0.74 -23.18
N ASP A 43 6.93 -1.97 -23.69
CA ASP A 43 6.74 -3.16 -22.86
C ASP A 43 8.08 -3.71 -22.33
N GLU A 44 9.21 -3.35 -22.95
CA GLU A 44 10.56 -3.73 -22.51
C GLU A 44 11.19 -2.74 -21.50
N LEU A 45 10.68 -1.50 -21.40
CA LEU A 45 11.20 -0.49 -20.47
C LEU A 45 10.51 -0.52 -19.10
N PHE A 46 9.32 -1.10 -19.02
CA PHE A 46 8.56 -1.35 -17.79
C PHE A 46 8.28 -2.84 -17.67
N GLY A 47 9.33 -3.66 -17.76
CA GLY A 47 9.22 -5.10 -17.53
C GLY A 47 8.58 -5.31 -16.16
N GLY A 48 7.33 -5.76 -16.14
CA GLY A 48 6.62 -6.06 -14.91
C GLY A 48 7.38 -7.11 -14.11
N ASP A 49 7.08 -7.15 -12.81
CA ASP A 49 7.59 -8.16 -11.89
C ASP A 49 7.51 -9.57 -12.51
N THR A 50 8.64 -10.26 -12.59
CA THR A 50 8.69 -11.65 -13.09
C THR A 50 8.68 -12.59 -11.88
N VAL A 51 7.49 -12.94 -11.42
CA VAL A 51 7.33 -13.89 -10.32
C VAL A 51 7.84 -15.27 -10.77
N PRO A 52 8.64 -15.98 -9.96
CA PRO A 52 9.06 -17.36 -10.27
C PRO A 52 7.87 -18.29 -10.49
N ASP A 53 8.05 -19.32 -11.33
CA ASP A 53 6.98 -20.29 -11.64
C ASP A 53 6.45 -21.02 -10.41
N ASP A 54 7.30 -21.24 -9.40
CA ASP A 54 6.96 -21.84 -8.11
C ASP A 54 6.46 -20.82 -7.06
N GLY A 55 6.47 -19.53 -7.42
CA GLY A 55 6.04 -18.42 -6.60
C GLY A 55 7.13 -17.92 -5.64
N VAL A 56 6.81 -16.84 -4.95
CA VAL A 56 7.64 -16.30 -3.86
C VAL A 56 7.33 -17.05 -2.58
N LEU A 57 8.31 -17.76 -2.03
CA LEU A 57 8.19 -18.47 -0.76
C LEU A 57 8.62 -17.56 0.39
N ILE A 58 7.74 -17.42 1.38
CA ILE A 58 7.98 -16.63 2.59
C ILE A 58 8.15 -17.60 3.76
N HIS A 59 9.28 -17.50 4.44
CA HIS A 59 9.64 -18.38 5.53
C HIS A 59 9.31 -17.76 6.89
N SER A 60 8.80 -18.55 7.84
CA SER A 60 8.68 -18.12 9.23
C SER A 60 10.04 -18.22 9.93
N PRO A 61 10.53 -17.14 10.56
CA PRO A 61 11.81 -17.15 11.27
C PRO A 61 11.82 -18.07 12.51
N THR A 62 10.67 -18.59 12.93
CA THR A 62 10.54 -19.45 14.12
C THR A 62 10.75 -20.94 13.86
N SER A 63 10.94 -21.35 12.60
CA SER A 63 11.03 -22.76 12.21
C SER A 63 12.47 -23.24 12.03
N GLN A 64 12.84 -24.34 12.69
CA GLN A 64 14.20 -24.89 12.68
C GLN A 64 14.46 -25.91 11.55
N SER A 65 13.51 -26.15 10.64
CA SER A 65 13.63 -27.10 9.51
C SER A 65 13.24 -26.49 8.16
N ALA A 66 14.12 -26.64 7.17
CA ALA A 66 14.04 -25.94 5.88
C ALA A 66 12.76 -26.21 5.06
N GLU A 67 12.18 -27.41 5.09
CA GLU A 67 10.95 -27.73 4.34
C GLU A 67 9.66 -27.48 5.12
N SER A 68 9.73 -27.36 6.46
CA SER A 68 8.58 -27.04 7.33
C SER A 68 8.51 -25.55 7.66
N SER A 69 9.34 -24.74 6.98
CA SER A 69 9.56 -23.34 7.29
C SER A 69 8.72 -22.36 6.47
N VAL A 70 8.16 -22.80 5.35
CA VAL A 70 7.40 -21.93 4.44
C VAL A 70 6.05 -21.64 5.08
N ALA A 71 5.86 -20.40 5.49
CA ALA A 71 4.65 -19.91 6.13
C ALA A 71 3.59 -19.50 5.11
N LEU A 72 4.04 -18.98 3.96
CA LEU A 72 3.19 -18.41 2.94
C LEU A 72 3.89 -18.53 1.58
N ARG A 73 3.08 -18.70 0.53
CA ARG A 73 3.53 -18.61 -0.86
C ARG A 73 2.71 -17.55 -1.59
N VAL A 74 3.37 -16.69 -2.36
CA VAL A 74 2.70 -15.75 -3.29
C VAL A 74 2.91 -16.24 -4.71
N LEU A 75 1.83 -16.37 -5.48
CA LEU A 75 1.83 -16.90 -6.84
C LEU A 75 1.06 -15.96 -7.76
N THR A 76 1.41 -15.98 -9.05
CA THR A 76 0.60 -15.29 -10.06
C THR A 76 -0.54 -16.17 -10.54
N THR A 77 -1.69 -15.58 -10.88
CA THR A 77 -2.86 -16.32 -11.40
C THR A 77 -2.57 -17.04 -12.72
N SER A 78 -1.55 -16.62 -13.46
CA SER A 78 -1.07 -17.27 -14.68
C SER A 78 -0.30 -18.57 -14.45
N ALA A 79 0.17 -18.83 -13.23
CA ALA A 79 0.95 -20.02 -12.89
C ALA A 79 0.04 -21.21 -12.55
N ALA A 80 0.21 -22.34 -13.24
CA ALA A 80 -0.52 -23.57 -12.94
C ALA A 80 -0.06 -24.13 -11.59
N HIS A 81 -0.93 -24.16 -10.57
CA HIS A 81 -0.56 -24.66 -9.25
C HIS A 81 -1.12 -26.05 -8.95
N SER A 82 -0.28 -26.91 -8.37
CA SER A 82 -0.75 -28.13 -7.69
C SER A 82 -1.24 -27.78 -6.28
N PRO A 83 -2.30 -28.44 -5.77
CA PRO A 83 -2.73 -28.25 -4.38
C PRO A 83 -1.56 -28.47 -3.43
N SER A 84 -1.35 -27.52 -2.52
CA SER A 84 -0.30 -27.60 -1.49
C SER A 84 -0.89 -27.27 -0.13
N ASN A 85 -0.29 -27.77 0.94
CA ASN A 85 -0.69 -27.45 2.31
C ASN A 85 -0.17 -26.07 2.78
N ILE A 86 0.53 -25.34 1.93
CA ILE A 86 1.09 -24.02 2.24
C ILE A 86 0.02 -22.96 1.96
N PRO A 87 -0.29 -22.06 2.91
CA PRO A 87 -1.13 -20.90 2.64
C PRO A 87 -0.63 -20.17 1.39
N THR A 88 -1.51 -19.99 0.40
CA THR A 88 -1.13 -19.46 -0.91
C THR A 88 -1.97 -18.23 -1.23
N THR A 89 -1.31 -17.12 -1.52
CA THR A 89 -1.90 -15.88 -2.03
C THR A 89 -1.70 -15.81 -3.55
N LEU A 90 -2.79 -15.70 -4.29
CA LEU A 90 -2.83 -15.59 -5.73
C LEU A 90 -2.99 -14.12 -6.12
N ILE A 91 -2.15 -13.61 -7.01
CA ILE A 91 -2.19 -12.22 -7.45
C ILE A 91 -2.14 -12.17 -8.97
N ASP A 92 -3.11 -11.51 -9.60
CA ASP A 92 -3.02 -11.16 -11.01
C ASP A 92 -2.13 -9.92 -11.17
N THR A 93 -0.90 -10.14 -11.62
CA THR A 93 0.09 -9.07 -11.88
C THR A 93 -0.12 -8.38 -13.22
N SER A 94 -1.12 -8.78 -14.02
CA SER A 94 -1.50 -8.06 -15.25
C SER A 94 -2.44 -6.88 -14.97
N LEU A 95 -3.01 -6.81 -13.77
CA LEU A 95 -3.83 -5.70 -13.31
C LEU A 95 -2.97 -4.50 -12.86
N SER A 96 -3.56 -3.31 -12.88
CA SER A 96 -2.92 -2.08 -12.42
C SER A 96 -2.74 -2.08 -10.91
N GLY A 97 -1.55 -2.42 -10.40
CA GLY A 97 -1.23 -2.34 -8.98
C GLY A 97 0.11 -3.00 -8.66
N TRP A 98 0.97 -2.29 -7.91
CA TRP A 98 2.25 -2.84 -7.48
C TRP A 98 2.06 -3.89 -6.37
N GLY A 99 3.01 -4.82 -6.24
CA GLY A 99 3.01 -5.80 -5.15
C GLY A 99 2.80 -7.24 -5.61
N SER A 100 3.70 -7.74 -6.45
CA SER A 100 3.75 -9.17 -6.83
C SER A 100 4.35 -10.08 -5.74
N GLY A 101 5.01 -9.50 -4.74
CA GLY A 101 5.80 -10.20 -3.72
C GLY A 101 7.30 -10.25 -3.99
N VAL A 102 7.77 -9.98 -5.23
CA VAL A 102 9.21 -10.05 -5.56
C VAL A 102 9.99 -8.75 -5.32
N HIS A 103 9.32 -7.62 -5.12
CA HIS A 103 10.01 -6.39 -4.75
C HIS A 103 10.46 -6.46 -3.28
N PRO A 104 11.68 -6.03 -2.91
CA PRO A 104 12.20 -6.19 -1.54
C PRO A 104 11.28 -5.59 -0.48
N THR A 105 10.66 -4.45 -0.78
CA THR A 105 9.75 -3.77 0.15
C THR A 105 8.50 -4.60 0.47
N THR A 106 7.91 -5.26 -0.54
CA THR A 106 6.77 -6.17 -0.36
C THR A 106 7.21 -7.43 0.37
N PHE A 107 8.35 -8.03 -0.02
CA PHE A 107 8.90 -9.23 0.61
C PHE A 107 9.17 -9.02 2.11
N LEU A 108 9.70 -7.86 2.48
CA LEU A 108 9.95 -7.46 3.86
C LEU A 108 8.67 -7.41 4.70
N CYS A 109 7.58 -6.86 4.14
CA CYS A 109 6.27 -6.83 4.79
C CYS A 109 5.65 -8.22 4.91
N LEU A 110 5.73 -9.05 3.87
CA LEU A 110 5.25 -10.44 3.90
C LEU A 110 6.00 -11.26 4.96
N SER A 111 7.33 -11.10 5.02
CA SER A 111 8.17 -11.74 6.03
C SER A 111 7.83 -11.27 7.44
N TYR A 112 7.40 -10.01 7.61
CA TYR A 112 6.91 -9.52 8.90
C TYR A 112 5.61 -10.23 9.29
N LEU A 113 4.64 -10.26 8.38
CA LEU A 113 3.37 -10.95 8.62
C LEU A 113 3.58 -12.43 8.99
N ALA A 114 4.47 -13.13 8.28
CA ALA A 114 4.82 -14.53 8.55
C ALA A 114 5.56 -14.76 9.89
N SER A 115 6.10 -13.70 10.49
CA SER A 115 6.73 -13.75 11.82
C SER A 115 5.75 -13.51 12.97
N LEU A 116 4.58 -12.94 12.68
CA LEU A 116 3.57 -12.65 13.70
C LEU A 116 2.89 -13.92 14.16
N THR A 117 2.63 -14.00 15.47
CA THR A 117 1.84 -15.08 16.05
C THR A 117 0.36 -14.76 15.87
N PRO A 118 -0.44 -15.65 15.25
CA PRO A 118 -1.89 -15.49 15.17
C PRO A 118 -2.54 -15.29 16.54
N SER A 119 -3.51 -14.38 16.61
CA SER A 119 -4.20 -14.05 17.86
C SER A 119 -5.66 -13.64 17.60
N PRO A 120 -6.61 -14.04 18.47
CA PRO A 120 -7.98 -13.54 18.42
C PRO A 120 -8.09 -12.03 18.69
N SER A 121 -7.02 -11.40 19.18
CA SER A 121 -6.95 -9.95 19.37
C SER A 121 -6.75 -9.18 18.06
N PHE A 122 -6.19 -9.80 17.02
CA PHE A 122 -6.06 -9.17 15.71
C PHE A 122 -7.41 -9.15 15.01
N LYS A 123 -8.06 -7.99 15.05
CA LYS A 123 -9.39 -7.78 14.47
C LYS A 123 -9.35 -6.87 13.26
N LYS A 124 -8.45 -5.88 13.24
CA LYS A 124 -8.35 -4.93 12.13
C LYS A 124 -6.91 -4.78 11.63
N LEU A 125 -6.74 -4.89 10.32
CA LEU A 125 -5.50 -4.62 9.62
C LEU A 125 -5.73 -3.56 8.55
N THR A 126 -4.86 -2.57 8.49
CA THR A 126 -4.78 -1.64 7.35
C THR A 126 -3.56 -1.93 6.50
N ASP A 127 -3.76 -2.04 5.20
CA ASP A 127 -2.74 -2.10 4.16
C ASP A 127 -2.72 -0.74 3.43
N TYR A 128 -1.79 0.13 3.81
CA TYR A 128 -1.69 1.50 3.30
C TYR A 128 -0.67 1.55 2.15
N GLY A 129 -1.16 1.86 0.94
CA GLY A 129 -0.50 1.56 -0.32
C GLY A 129 -0.78 0.13 -0.77
N CYS A 130 -2.05 -0.28 -0.78
CA CYS A 130 -2.42 -1.69 -0.93
C CYS A 130 -2.09 -2.29 -2.30
N GLY A 131 -2.01 -1.48 -3.37
CA GLY A 131 -1.56 -1.95 -4.68
C GLY A 131 -2.35 -3.14 -5.21
N SER A 132 -1.72 -4.30 -5.32
CA SER A 132 -2.35 -5.57 -5.72
C SER A 132 -3.23 -6.22 -4.65
N GLY A 133 -3.18 -5.75 -3.41
CA GLY A 133 -3.82 -6.35 -2.24
C GLY A 133 -3.02 -7.46 -1.56
N VAL A 134 -1.79 -7.73 -2.04
CA VAL A 134 -1.00 -8.90 -1.63
C VAL A 134 -0.81 -8.99 -0.12
N LEU A 135 -0.56 -7.89 0.59
CA LEU A 135 -0.28 -7.93 2.03
C LEU A 135 -1.55 -8.21 2.84
N GLY A 136 -2.65 -7.52 2.53
CA GLY A 136 -3.95 -7.75 3.15
C GLY A 136 -4.48 -9.18 2.94
N ILE A 137 -4.39 -9.70 1.71
CA ILE A 137 -4.79 -11.08 1.37
C ILE A 137 -3.89 -12.09 2.10
N SER A 138 -2.57 -11.85 2.10
CA SER A 138 -1.61 -12.72 2.80
C SER A 138 -1.88 -12.80 4.29
N ALA A 139 -2.24 -11.68 4.94
CA ALA A 139 -2.59 -11.67 6.36
C ALA A 139 -3.81 -12.55 6.68
N LYS A 140 -4.77 -12.66 5.76
CA LYS A 140 -5.92 -13.57 5.89
C LYS A 140 -5.49 -15.02 5.76
N HIS A 141 -4.66 -15.35 4.77
CA HIS A 141 -4.14 -16.71 4.60
C HIS A 141 -3.26 -17.19 5.75
N LEU A 142 -2.47 -16.29 6.34
CA LEU A 142 -1.70 -16.55 7.56
C LEU A 142 -2.58 -16.72 8.80
N GLY A 143 -3.89 -16.44 8.70
CA GLY A 143 -4.84 -16.63 9.78
C GLY A 143 -4.57 -15.73 10.99
N LEU A 144 -3.97 -14.54 10.79
CA LEU A 144 -3.52 -13.68 11.89
C LEU A 144 -4.62 -13.38 12.91
N GLY A 145 -5.86 -13.27 12.45
CA GLY A 145 -7.05 -13.25 13.29
C GLY A 145 -8.21 -14.02 12.65
N PRO A 146 -9.05 -14.71 13.44
CA PRO A 146 -10.13 -15.56 12.92
C PRO A 146 -11.21 -14.77 12.17
N LYS A 147 -11.36 -13.47 12.47
CA LYS A 147 -12.30 -12.54 11.83
C LYS A 147 -11.61 -11.23 11.44
N LEU A 148 -10.36 -11.34 10.97
CA LEU A 148 -9.56 -10.18 10.61
C LEU A 148 -10.25 -9.39 9.49
N GLN A 149 -10.66 -8.15 9.79
CA GLN A 149 -11.06 -7.15 8.82
C GLN A 149 -9.81 -6.55 8.18
N VAL A 150 -9.78 -6.50 6.86
CA VAL A 150 -8.71 -5.90 6.07
C VAL A 150 -9.24 -4.60 5.47
N ILE A 151 -8.48 -3.53 5.62
CA ILE A 151 -8.76 -2.24 5.02
C ILE A 151 -7.61 -1.90 4.08
N GLY A 152 -7.88 -1.80 2.79
CA GLY A 152 -6.92 -1.32 1.80
C GLY A 152 -7.07 0.18 1.57
N VAL A 153 -5.95 0.90 1.51
CA VAL A 153 -5.91 2.31 1.14
C VAL A 153 -4.93 2.51 0.00
N ASP A 154 -5.33 3.22 -1.05
CA ASP A 154 -4.45 3.56 -2.16
C ASP A 154 -4.79 4.94 -2.75
N ILE A 155 -3.82 5.58 -3.41
CA ILE A 155 -4.02 6.85 -4.11
C ILE A 155 -4.47 6.65 -5.56
N GLU A 156 -4.27 5.45 -6.12
CA GLU A 156 -4.69 5.10 -7.47
C GLU A 156 -5.98 4.26 -7.41
N SER A 157 -7.05 4.75 -8.04
CA SER A 157 -8.33 4.02 -8.05
C SER A 157 -8.20 2.66 -8.75
N GLU A 158 -7.37 2.56 -9.79
CA GLU A 158 -7.12 1.29 -10.48
C GLU A 158 -6.46 0.24 -9.57
N ALA A 159 -5.65 0.66 -8.60
CA ALA A 159 -5.06 -0.25 -7.61
C ALA A 159 -6.11 -0.80 -6.63
N LEU A 160 -7.10 0.02 -6.24
CA LEU A 160 -8.22 -0.45 -5.43
C LEU A 160 -9.06 -1.49 -6.19
N GLU A 161 -9.31 -1.27 -7.48
CA GLU A 161 -9.99 -2.24 -8.34
C GLU A 161 -9.18 -3.55 -8.44
N ALA A 162 -7.87 -3.47 -8.67
CA ALA A 162 -6.99 -4.64 -8.71
C ALA A 162 -6.97 -5.40 -7.37
N THR A 163 -6.89 -4.69 -6.25
CA THR A 163 -6.99 -5.27 -4.90
C THR A 163 -8.30 -6.03 -4.72
N ARG A 164 -9.44 -5.45 -5.15
CA ARG A 164 -10.75 -6.12 -5.08
C ARG A 164 -10.77 -7.38 -5.95
N THR A 165 -10.35 -7.28 -7.20
CA THR A 165 -10.32 -8.43 -8.11
C THR A 165 -9.47 -9.56 -7.56
N ASN A 166 -8.26 -9.27 -7.09
CA ASN A 166 -7.39 -10.28 -6.48
C ASN A 166 -7.99 -10.87 -5.20
N TRP A 167 -8.67 -10.06 -4.38
CA TRP A 167 -9.35 -10.54 -3.18
C TRP A 167 -10.44 -11.56 -3.53
N ASP A 168 -11.27 -11.26 -4.52
CA ASP A 168 -12.42 -12.07 -4.90
C ASP A 168 -12.02 -13.46 -5.44
N GLU A 169 -10.82 -13.60 -6.03
CA GLU A 169 -10.27 -14.90 -6.48
C GLU A 169 -10.12 -15.93 -5.35
N HIS A 170 -9.98 -15.48 -4.11
CA HIS A 170 -9.71 -16.38 -2.96
C HIS A 170 -10.99 -16.98 -2.36
N ASN A 171 -12.17 -16.50 -2.75
CA ASN A 171 -13.46 -17.00 -2.28
C ASN A 171 -13.51 -17.19 -0.75
N PHE A 172 -13.04 -16.18 0.01
CA PHE A 172 -13.08 -16.25 1.47
C PHE A 172 -14.51 -16.53 1.95
N PRO A 173 -14.71 -17.38 2.99
CA PRO A 173 -16.02 -17.59 3.59
C PRO A 173 -16.70 -16.26 3.93
N SER A 174 -18.02 -16.17 3.81
CA SER A 174 -18.74 -14.90 3.99
C SER A 174 -18.53 -14.27 5.38
N GLU A 175 -18.32 -15.07 6.42
CA GLU A 175 -17.95 -14.57 7.75
C GLU A 175 -16.50 -14.04 7.86
N GLN A 176 -15.68 -14.28 6.84
CA GLN A 176 -14.30 -13.84 6.70
C GLN A 176 -14.13 -12.80 5.58
N GLU A 177 -15.10 -12.66 4.67
CA GLU A 177 -15.14 -11.67 3.60
C GLU A 177 -15.32 -10.26 4.20
N SER A 178 -14.20 -9.61 4.50
CA SER A 178 -14.15 -8.39 5.31
C SER A 178 -13.11 -7.41 4.77
N LEU A 179 -13.23 -7.10 3.47
CA LEU A 179 -12.39 -6.13 2.78
C LEU A 179 -13.13 -4.80 2.56
N GLU A 180 -12.64 -3.74 3.17
CA GLU A 180 -13.01 -2.35 2.86
C GLU A 180 -11.87 -1.67 2.10
N LEU A 181 -12.22 -0.80 1.15
CA LEU A 181 -11.26 -0.09 0.32
C LEU A 181 -11.59 1.39 0.32
N PHE A 182 -10.57 2.23 0.51
CA PHE A 182 -10.71 3.67 0.52
C PHE A 182 -9.63 4.31 -0.35
N HIS A 183 -10.03 5.30 -1.14
CA HIS A 183 -9.06 6.16 -1.78
C HIS A 183 -8.37 7.03 -0.70
N ALA A 184 -7.08 7.30 -0.82
CA ALA A 184 -6.30 8.02 0.20
C ALA A 184 -6.85 9.41 0.54
N ARG A 185 -7.58 10.04 -0.40
CA ARG A 185 -8.28 11.32 -0.21
C ARG A 185 -9.49 11.25 0.73
N GLU A 186 -10.04 10.06 0.94
CA GLU A 186 -11.15 9.81 1.86
C GLU A 186 -10.66 9.59 3.29
N VAL A 187 -9.34 9.38 3.45
CA VAL A 187 -8.71 9.05 4.72
C VAL A 187 -8.19 10.32 5.40
N LEU A 188 -8.77 10.61 6.56
CA LEU A 188 -8.41 11.68 7.46
C LEU A 188 -7.90 11.10 8.79
N PRO A 189 -7.22 11.89 9.63
CA PRO A 189 -6.82 11.44 10.96
C PRO A 189 -8.01 10.89 11.78
N GLY A 190 -8.00 9.57 12.01
CA GLY A 190 -9.03 8.86 12.79
C GLY A 190 -10.31 8.48 12.01
N TYR A 191 -10.37 8.68 10.70
CA TYR A 191 -11.55 8.34 9.88
C TYR A 191 -11.18 8.03 8.41
N PRO A 192 -11.81 7.06 7.74
CA PRO A 192 -12.69 6.02 8.29
C PRO A 192 -11.88 4.95 9.04
N ILE A 193 -10.55 4.95 8.89
CA ILE A 193 -9.65 4.00 9.54
C ILE A 193 -9.37 4.41 10.98
N SER A 194 -9.66 3.51 11.91
CA SER A 194 -9.44 3.69 13.35
C SER A 194 -9.32 2.35 14.06
N ASP A 195 -8.68 2.36 15.22
CA ASP A 195 -8.47 1.21 16.10
C ASP A 195 -7.82 0.01 15.38
N GLN A 196 -6.84 0.27 14.52
CA GLN A 196 -6.09 -0.76 13.82
C GLN A 196 -5.15 -1.50 14.78
N ASP A 197 -5.28 -2.82 14.85
CA ASP A 197 -4.36 -3.66 15.62
C ASP A 197 -3.01 -3.79 14.90
N LEU A 198 -3.04 -3.78 13.56
CA LEU A 198 -1.87 -3.80 12.69
C LEU A 198 -2.04 -2.85 11.51
N LEU A 199 -1.02 -2.06 11.20
CA LEU A 199 -0.94 -1.22 10.01
C LEU A 199 0.34 -1.54 9.24
N LEU A 200 0.21 -1.84 7.95
CA LEU A 200 1.32 -1.97 7.03
C LEU A 200 1.34 -0.71 6.16
N ALA A 201 2.46 0.01 6.15
CA ALA A 201 2.65 1.19 5.32
C ALA A 201 3.83 0.95 4.39
N ASN A 202 3.55 0.41 3.20
CA ASN A 202 4.55 0.14 2.17
C ASN A 202 4.50 1.24 1.10
N ILE A 203 4.89 2.45 1.50
CA ILE A 203 4.90 3.65 0.65
C ILE A 203 6.22 4.38 0.82
N LEU A 204 6.57 5.25 -0.12
CA LEU A 204 7.86 5.94 -0.12
C LEU A 204 8.02 6.88 1.08
N ILE A 205 9.27 6.99 1.57
CA ILE A 205 9.64 7.83 2.73
C ILE A 205 9.11 9.28 2.62
N GLY A 206 9.13 9.86 1.41
CA GLY A 206 8.70 11.23 1.18
C GLY A 206 7.21 11.45 1.46
N ALA A 207 6.39 10.40 1.37
CA ALA A 207 5.00 10.44 1.81
C ALA A 207 4.89 10.16 3.32
N LEU A 208 5.62 9.17 3.84
CA LEU A 208 5.61 8.79 5.27
C LEU A 208 5.98 9.95 6.19
N CYS A 209 7.02 10.71 5.85
CA CYS A 209 7.50 11.81 6.69
C CYS A 209 6.63 13.09 6.59
N ARG A 210 5.57 13.11 5.78
CA ARG A 210 4.67 14.28 5.74
C ARG A 210 3.88 14.35 7.05
N PRO A 211 3.79 15.51 7.72
CA PRO A 211 3.03 15.65 8.97
C PRO A 211 1.58 15.16 8.87
N SER A 212 0.92 15.40 7.74
CA SER A 212 -0.44 14.89 7.49
C SER A 212 -0.50 13.36 7.45
N MET A 213 0.50 12.69 6.88
CA MET A 213 0.60 11.23 6.85
C MET A 213 0.90 10.67 8.23
N VAL A 214 1.81 11.30 8.99
CA VAL A 214 2.07 10.92 10.39
C VAL A 214 0.77 10.99 11.20
N ALA A 215 0.01 12.08 11.08
CA ALA A 215 -1.27 12.23 11.76
C ALA A 215 -2.28 11.14 11.36
N VAL A 216 -2.38 10.80 10.07
CA VAL A 216 -3.26 9.72 9.59
C VAL A 216 -2.87 8.37 10.18
N LEU A 217 -1.61 7.95 9.99
CA LEU A 217 -1.19 6.60 10.37
C LEU A 217 -1.19 6.41 11.89
N VAL A 218 -0.73 7.41 12.66
CA VAL A 218 -0.75 7.33 14.13
C VAL A 218 -2.19 7.33 14.66
N SER A 219 -3.10 8.13 14.09
CA SER A 219 -4.51 8.18 14.53
C SER A 219 -5.25 6.88 14.22
N ALA A 220 -4.89 6.21 13.12
CA ALA A 220 -5.50 4.96 12.72
C ALA A 220 -5.18 3.82 13.70
N LEU A 221 -3.97 3.80 14.26
CA LEU A 221 -3.52 2.75 15.17
C LEU A 221 -4.32 2.73 16.48
N LYS A 222 -4.61 1.53 16.97
CA LYS A 222 -5.19 1.31 18.28
C LYS A 222 -4.37 1.96 19.38
N ILE A 223 -5.05 2.59 20.31
CA ILE A 223 -4.45 3.26 21.47
C ILE A 223 -4.00 2.20 22.47
N PRO A 224 -2.83 2.39 23.12
CA PRO A 224 -2.43 1.51 24.20
C PRO A 224 -3.46 1.51 25.34
N ASP A 225 -3.55 0.37 26.02
CA ASP A 225 -4.28 0.24 27.27
C ASP A 225 -3.53 0.91 28.43
N GLU A 226 -4.08 0.82 29.65
CA GLU A 226 -3.53 1.49 30.83
C GLU A 226 -2.10 1.08 31.17
N SER A 227 -1.64 -0.11 30.75
CA SER A 227 -0.25 -0.54 30.92
C SER A 227 0.71 0.09 29.91
N GLY A 228 0.21 0.69 28.83
CA GLY A 228 1.04 1.23 27.75
C GLY A 228 1.51 0.18 26.74
N GLU A 229 1.14 -1.09 26.90
CA GLU A 229 1.78 -2.21 26.19
C GLU A 229 0.95 -2.71 24.99
N ASN A 230 -0.37 -2.48 24.96
CA ASN A 230 -1.27 -3.04 23.94
C ASN A 230 -1.71 -2.04 22.85
N GLY A 231 -0.83 -1.08 22.51
CA GLY A 231 -1.01 -0.21 21.34
C GLY A 231 -0.92 -0.98 20.02
N GLY A 232 -1.52 -0.42 18.98
CA GLY A 232 -1.48 -0.97 17.62
C GLY A 232 -0.05 -1.02 17.06
N LEU A 233 0.22 -2.06 16.26
CA LEU A 233 1.50 -2.28 15.60
C LEU A 233 1.53 -1.59 14.24
N ILE A 234 2.69 -1.06 13.87
CA ILE A 234 2.93 -0.51 12.53
C ILE A 234 4.22 -1.08 11.95
N CYS A 235 4.15 -1.47 10.67
CA CYS A 235 5.29 -1.92 9.88
C CYS A 235 5.44 -0.97 8.69
N PHE A 236 6.56 -0.26 8.66
CA PHE A 236 6.96 0.61 7.57
C PHE A 236 7.89 -0.14 6.61
N SER A 237 7.68 0.07 5.32
CA SER A 237 8.55 -0.37 4.22
C SER A 237 8.49 0.69 3.11
N GLY A 238 9.23 0.50 2.02
CA GLY A 238 9.40 1.56 1.01
C GLY A 238 10.39 2.63 1.45
N ILE A 239 11.34 2.25 2.31
CA ILE A 239 12.35 3.13 2.93
C ILE A 239 13.73 2.54 2.67
N ARG A 240 14.72 3.40 2.39
CA ARG A 240 16.13 3.03 2.29
C ARG A 240 16.79 2.93 3.67
N PRO A 241 17.84 2.12 3.86
CA PRO A 241 18.53 2.03 5.15
C PRO A 241 18.99 3.38 5.74
N ASP A 242 19.46 4.30 4.89
CA ASP A 242 19.91 5.66 5.24
C ASP A 242 18.77 6.67 5.45
N GLU A 243 17.53 6.28 5.16
CA GLU A 243 16.33 7.07 5.40
C GLU A 243 15.65 6.72 6.74
N LYS A 244 16.14 5.68 7.44
CA LYS A 244 15.59 5.19 8.71
C LYS A 244 15.49 6.31 9.75
N GLU A 245 16.54 7.09 9.91
CA GLU A 245 16.61 8.15 10.92
C GLU A 245 15.52 9.21 10.68
N SER A 246 15.23 9.54 9.42
CA SER A 246 14.18 10.52 9.06
C SER A 246 12.78 10.01 9.44
N LEU A 247 12.53 8.71 9.27
CA LEU A 247 11.29 8.09 9.74
C LEU A 247 11.22 8.14 11.27
N GLN A 248 12.31 7.81 11.96
CA GLN A 248 12.33 7.78 13.41
C GLN A 248 12.14 9.18 14.02
N GLU A 249 12.67 10.21 13.39
CA GLU A 249 12.41 11.61 13.77
C GLU A 249 10.92 11.98 13.63
N ALA A 250 10.29 11.60 12.51
CA ALA A 250 8.88 11.92 12.24
C ALA A 250 7.90 11.20 13.20
N TYR A 251 8.19 9.96 13.57
CA TYR A 251 7.25 9.10 14.32
C TYR A 251 7.66 8.85 15.79
N GLY A 252 8.90 9.11 16.18
CA GLY A 252 9.47 8.67 17.47
C GLY A 252 8.81 9.25 18.72
N LYS A 253 8.05 10.34 18.58
CA LYS A 253 7.21 10.88 19.67
C LYS A 253 5.97 10.02 19.94
N TYR A 254 5.51 9.26 18.95
CA TYR A 254 4.21 8.57 18.96
C TYR A 254 4.34 7.05 18.89
N ILE A 255 5.46 6.57 18.36
CA ILE A 255 5.76 5.17 18.09
C ILE A 255 7.03 4.79 18.85
N ALA A 256 6.96 3.74 19.67
CA ALA A 256 8.14 3.04 20.16
C ALA A 256 8.60 2.04 19.08
N PHE A 257 9.80 2.26 18.54
CA PHE A 257 10.40 1.39 17.54
C PHE A 257 11.01 0.13 18.17
N ASP A 258 10.89 -0.99 17.47
CA ASP A 258 11.49 -2.26 17.85
C ASP A 258 12.66 -2.57 16.90
N ASP A 259 13.88 -2.25 17.32
CA ASP A 259 15.08 -2.51 16.53
C ASP A 259 15.35 -4.00 16.31
N SER A 260 14.78 -4.90 17.12
CA SER A 260 14.90 -6.36 16.89
C SER A 260 14.14 -6.82 15.64
N GLN A 261 13.19 -6.01 15.16
CA GLN A 261 12.39 -6.27 13.97
C GLN A 261 12.90 -5.55 12.72
N TYR A 262 13.97 -4.76 12.84
CA TYR A 262 14.61 -4.11 11.70
C TYR A 262 15.26 -5.14 10.80
N VAL A 263 14.97 -5.06 9.50
CA VAL A 263 15.59 -5.90 8.47
C VAL A 263 15.82 -5.04 7.23
N ALA A 264 16.99 -5.17 6.63
CA ALA A 264 17.30 -4.60 5.32
C ALA A 264 17.64 -5.73 4.34
N LEU A 265 17.17 -5.60 3.10
CA LEU A 265 17.40 -6.56 2.02
C LEU A 265 17.63 -5.81 0.71
N SER A 266 18.51 -6.35 -0.11
CA SER A 266 18.69 -5.91 -1.49
C SER A 266 17.74 -6.65 -2.43
N ALA A 267 17.64 -6.19 -3.68
CA ALA A 267 17.03 -6.98 -4.74
C ALA A 267 17.70 -8.37 -4.90
N SER A 268 19.02 -8.47 -4.71
CA SER A 268 19.74 -9.74 -4.84
C SER A 268 19.43 -10.76 -3.74
N ASP A 269 19.00 -10.29 -2.57
CA ASP A 269 18.57 -11.15 -1.45
C ASP A 269 17.10 -11.57 -1.57
N THR A 270 16.37 -11.03 -2.55
CA THR A 270 14.93 -11.23 -2.71
C THR A 270 14.64 -12.16 -3.89
N PRO A 271 14.09 -13.37 -3.66
CA PRO A 271 13.80 -14.32 -4.75
C PRO A 271 12.87 -13.72 -5.82
N GLY A 272 13.28 -13.79 -7.09
CA GLY A 272 12.51 -13.29 -8.22
C GLY A 272 12.57 -11.77 -8.42
N SER A 273 13.31 -11.03 -7.59
CA SER A 273 13.40 -9.58 -7.71
C SER A 273 14.19 -9.13 -8.93
N LEU A 274 13.66 -8.15 -9.67
CA LEU A 274 14.43 -7.48 -10.69
C LEU A 274 15.48 -6.58 -10.03
N GLN A 275 16.68 -6.55 -10.59
CA GLN A 275 17.74 -5.66 -10.12
C GLN A 275 17.52 -4.21 -10.60
N ASN A 276 16.61 -3.99 -11.56
CA ASN A 276 16.38 -2.68 -12.17
C ASN A 276 14.95 -2.56 -12.72
N TYR A 277 14.22 -1.52 -12.32
CA TYR A 277 12.88 -1.16 -12.85
C TYR A 277 12.91 0.15 -13.66
N GLY A 278 14.02 0.43 -14.35
CA GLY A 278 14.35 1.75 -14.92
C GLY A 278 15.24 2.61 -14.00
N PHE A 279 15.55 2.10 -12.81
CA PHE A 279 16.50 2.63 -11.83
C PHE A 279 17.08 1.47 -11.00
N ASP A 280 18.24 1.67 -10.39
CA ASP A 280 18.85 0.68 -9.49
C ASP A 280 17.93 0.44 -8.29
N VAL A 281 17.55 -0.82 -8.08
CA VAL A 281 16.64 -1.18 -6.99
C VAL A 281 17.32 -1.02 -5.65
N GLY A 282 18.63 -1.27 -5.53
CA GLY A 282 19.39 -1.10 -4.29
C GLY A 282 18.79 -1.80 -3.06
N ASP A 283 19.09 -1.23 -1.89
CA ASP A 283 18.70 -1.79 -0.59
C ASP A 283 17.45 -1.12 -0.04
N TRP A 284 16.56 -1.92 0.53
CA TRP A 284 15.36 -1.45 1.21
C TRP A 284 15.31 -2.00 2.62
N CYS A 285 14.63 -1.29 3.52
CA CYS A 285 14.47 -1.73 4.88
C CYS A 285 13.02 -1.72 5.35
N ARG A 286 12.78 -2.53 6.37
CA ARG A 286 11.57 -2.53 7.18
C ARG A 286 11.88 -1.98 8.56
N VAL A 287 11.00 -1.11 9.03
CA VAL A 287 11.03 -0.60 10.41
C VAL A 287 9.69 -0.90 11.06
N VAL A 288 9.71 -1.46 12.27
CA VAL A 288 8.50 -1.83 13.00
C VAL A 288 8.42 -1.04 14.30
N GLY A 289 7.22 -0.69 14.71
CA GLY A 289 6.99 -0.07 16.01
C GLY A 289 5.57 -0.24 16.51
N ARG A 290 5.32 0.34 17.69
CA ARG A 290 4.04 0.30 18.38
C ARG A 290 3.62 1.67 18.86
N ARG A 291 2.33 2.01 18.72
CA ARG A 291 1.78 3.26 19.25
C ARG A 291 1.90 3.31 20.78
N THR A 292 2.43 4.41 21.30
CA THR A 292 2.60 4.66 22.75
C THR A 292 1.71 5.79 23.28
N VAL A 293 1.13 6.60 22.39
CA VAL A 293 0.37 7.80 22.78
C VAL A 293 -1.15 7.58 22.86
N GLY A 294 -1.78 8.30 23.79
CA GLY A 294 -3.23 8.34 24.01
C GLY A 294 -4.02 9.07 22.92
N LYS A 295 -5.30 9.40 23.20
CA LYS A 295 -6.18 10.15 22.27
C LYS A 295 -5.74 11.60 22.05
N ASP A 296 -5.06 12.19 23.03
CA ASP A 296 -4.81 13.65 23.10
C ASP A 296 -3.66 14.14 22.21
N PHE A 297 -2.97 13.26 21.47
CA PHE A 297 -1.86 13.63 20.59
C PHE A 297 -2.28 14.50 19.38
N SER A 298 -3.60 14.63 19.13
CA SER A 298 -4.14 15.55 18.12
C SER A 298 -3.85 17.02 18.43
N SER A 299 -3.64 17.37 19.71
CA SER A 299 -3.22 18.71 20.13
C SER A 299 -1.81 19.04 19.64
N ASP A 300 -0.85 18.12 19.83
CA ASP A 300 0.53 18.25 19.31
C ASP A 300 0.55 18.42 17.79
N MET A 301 -0.28 17.66 17.07
CA MET A 301 -0.37 17.73 15.61
C MET A 301 -1.02 19.03 15.14
N SER A 302 -1.98 19.57 15.90
CA SER A 302 -2.62 20.85 15.62
C SER A 302 -1.65 22.01 15.82
N GLU A 303 -0.81 21.96 16.85
CA GLU A 303 0.23 22.97 17.07
C GLU A 303 1.32 22.92 15.99
N ALA A 304 1.75 21.72 15.57
CA ALA A 304 2.71 21.55 14.48
C ALA A 304 2.18 22.02 13.12
N ALA A 305 0.86 21.96 12.88
CA ALA A 305 0.25 22.43 11.65
C ALA A 305 0.19 23.96 11.51
N VAL A 306 0.41 24.69 12.60
CA VAL A 306 0.36 26.17 12.66
C VAL A 306 1.76 26.79 12.59
N GLN A 307 2.81 26.00 12.80
CA GLN A 307 4.22 26.41 12.73
C GLN A 307 4.80 26.24 11.32
#